data_AF-A0A7L4PX17-F1
#
_entry.id   AF-A0A7L4PX17-F1
#
_cell.length_a   1.000
_cell.length_b   1.000
_cell.length_c   1.000
_cell.angle_alpha   90.00
_cell.angle_beta   90.00
_cell.angle_gamma   90.00
#
_symmetry.space_group_name_H-M   'P 1'
#
loop_
_entity.id
_entity.type
_entity.pdbx_description
1 polymer ?
#
loop_
_entity_poly.entity_id
_entity_poly.type
_entity_poly.pdbx_seq_one_letter_code
_entity_poly.pdbx_strand_id
1 'polypeptide(L)'
;TGILGERIPIPVSGVLVTNETGAIAFEEQGRTGITFPRGDYTITFAGTVRDSYLQAMYDRPYNVTVTIPPPYDVRNPLLGMISPGGTVTDGDGALTIRWEQVRGFECRFYDPFREQLLVIFGTFWLALCAVFLVPFLLVRRRNRD
;
A
#
# COMPACT_ATOMS: atom_id res chain seq x y z
N THR A 1 -23.18 3.79 4.69
CA THR A 1 -23.20 4.52 3.40
C THR A 1 -22.44 5.81 3.62
N GLY A 2 -21.15 5.82 3.25
CA GLY A 2 -20.30 7.01 3.39
C GLY A 2 -20.53 7.95 2.22
N ILE A 3 -20.71 9.24 2.52
CA ILE A 3 -20.83 10.30 1.51
C ILE A 3 -19.40 10.62 1.07
N LEU A 4 -19.12 10.42 -0.22
CA LEU A 4 -17.95 10.86 -1.00
C LEU A 4 -16.68 11.22 -0.19
N GLY A 5 -15.73 10.29 -0.13
CA GLY A 5 -14.38 10.51 0.39
C GLY A 5 -14.12 9.97 1.79
N GLU A 6 -15.15 9.54 2.52
CA GLU A 6 -14.99 8.87 3.81
C GLU A 6 -14.43 7.46 3.62
N ARG A 7 -13.30 7.17 4.27
CA ARG A 7 -12.64 5.86 4.24
C ARG A 7 -13.55 4.85 4.92
N ILE A 8 -14.19 3.98 4.15
CA ILE A 8 -15.03 2.90 4.68
C ILE A 8 -14.09 1.82 5.23
N PRO A 9 -14.09 1.56 6.54
CA PRO A 9 -13.29 0.49 7.12
C PRO A 9 -13.72 -0.84 6.49
N ILE A 10 -12.76 -1.60 5.97
CA ILE A 10 -13.04 -2.92 5.42
C ILE A 10 -13.42 -3.82 6.59
N PRO A 11 -14.58 -4.52 6.54
CA PRO A 11 -14.94 -5.48 7.57
C PRO A 11 -13.91 -6.61 7.59
N VAL A 12 -13.19 -6.73 8.69
CA VAL A 12 -12.28 -7.84 8.97
C VAL A 12 -13.02 -8.90 9.81
N SER A 13 -12.73 -10.18 9.57
CA SER A 13 -13.27 -11.32 10.30
C SER A 13 -12.13 -12.12 10.95
N GLY A 14 -12.46 -12.84 12.03
CA GLY A 14 -11.48 -13.70 12.71
C GLY A 14 -10.30 -12.95 13.32
N VAL A 15 -10.56 -11.76 13.90
CA VAL A 15 -9.53 -11.02 14.64
C VAL A 15 -9.13 -11.84 15.86
N LEU A 16 -7.86 -12.21 15.93
CA LEU A 16 -7.27 -12.97 17.02
C LEU A 16 -6.05 -12.19 17.53
N VAL A 17 -6.05 -11.90 18.83
CA VAL A 17 -4.91 -11.28 19.50
C VAL A 17 -4.25 -12.38 20.33
N THR A 18 -3.02 -12.74 19.98
CA THR A 18 -2.25 -13.79 20.67
C THR A 18 -0.97 -13.25 21.28
N ASN A 19 -0.56 -13.83 22.39
CA ASN A 19 0.75 -13.68 23.02
C ASN A 19 1.36 -15.09 23.22
N GLU A 20 2.57 -15.18 23.75
CA GLU A 20 3.30 -16.42 24.10
C GLU A 20 2.46 -17.38 24.96
N THR A 21 1.56 -16.85 25.78
CA THR A 21 0.66 -17.60 26.68
C THR A 21 -0.69 -17.98 26.06
N GLY A 22 -1.00 -17.53 24.84
CA GLY A 22 -2.22 -17.88 24.12
C GLY A 22 -3.07 -16.68 23.68
N ALA A 23 -4.34 -16.94 23.36
CA ALA A 23 -5.30 -15.92 22.91
C ALA A 23 -5.72 -15.01 24.08
N ILE A 24 -5.73 -13.70 23.84
CA ILE A 24 -6.04 -12.69 24.84
C ILE A 24 -7.33 -11.97 24.44
N ALA A 25 -8.17 -11.72 25.45
CA ALA A 25 -9.40 -10.98 25.25
C ALA A 25 -9.07 -9.53 24.85
N PHE A 26 -9.73 -9.06 23.80
CA PHE A 26 -9.67 -7.67 23.34
C PHE A 26 -11.07 -7.08 23.34
N GLU A 27 -11.15 -5.77 23.56
CA GLU A 27 -12.40 -5.02 23.44
C GLU A 27 -12.46 -4.36 22.06
N GLU A 28 -13.52 -4.61 21.31
CA GLU A 28 -13.78 -3.91 20.06
C GLU A 28 -14.30 -2.49 20.34
N GLN A 29 -13.50 -1.48 19.98
CA GLN A 29 -13.96 -0.08 19.95
C GLN A 29 -14.67 0.19 18.63
N GLY A 30 -15.96 -0.13 18.60
CA GLY A 30 -16.84 0.16 17.47
C GLY A 30 -16.46 -0.60 16.20
N ARG A 31 -16.41 0.10 15.06
CA ARG A 31 -16.12 -0.51 13.73
C ARG A 31 -14.66 -0.39 13.28
N THR A 32 -13.81 0.30 14.05
CA THR A 32 -12.50 0.79 13.56
C THR A 32 -11.33 0.56 14.51
N GLY A 33 -11.55 0.05 15.71
CA GLY A 33 -10.49 -0.11 16.70
C GLY A 33 -10.67 -1.34 17.56
N ILE A 34 -9.55 -1.88 18.03
CA ILE A 34 -9.49 -2.90 19.09
C ILE A 34 -8.58 -2.37 20.19
N THR A 35 -8.95 -2.62 21.44
CA THR A 35 -8.16 -2.25 22.63
C THR A 35 -7.76 -3.50 23.37
N PHE A 36 -6.48 -3.59 23.73
CA PHE A 36 -5.91 -4.70 24.48
C PHE A 36 -4.85 -4.19 25.47
N PRO A 37 -4.53 -4.95 26.53
CA PRO A 37 -3.52 -4.57 27.52
C PRO A 37 -2.14 -4.35 26.90
N ARG A 38 -1.26 -3.65 27.61
CA ARG A 38 0.12 -3.42 27.15
C ARG A 38 0.94 -4.71 27.19
N GLY A 39 1.67 -4.99 26.12
CA GLY A 39 2.51 -6.19 25.98
C GLY A 39 2.90 -6.46 24.53
N ASP A 40 3.55 -7.60 24.30
CA ASP A 40 3.93 -8.08 22.97
C ASP A 40 2.84 -9.01 22.44
N TYR A 41 2.27 -8.65 21.30
CA TYR A 41 1.13 -9.37 20.72
C TYR A 41 1.28 -9.56 19.23
N THR A 42 0.77 -10.69 18.75
CA THR A 42 0.51 -10.92 17.34
C THR A 42 -0.97 -10.75 17.08
N ILE A 43 -1.32 -9.90 16.12
CA ILE A 43 -2.70 -9.68 15.69
C ILE A 43 -2.87 -10.34 14.33
N THR A 44 -3.73 -11.35 14.26
CA THR A 44 -4.14 -12.00 13.02
C THR A 44 -5.57 -11.63 12.69
N PHE A 45 -5.84 -11.34 11.43
CA PHE A 45 -7.17 -11.02 10.93
C PHE A 45 -7.32 -11.51 9.49
N ALA A 46 -8.54 -11.85 9.09
CA ALA A 46 -8.89 -12.15 7.71
C ALA A 46 -9.74 -11.00 7.14
N GLY A 47 -9.46 -10.57 5.92
CA GLY A 47 -10.22 -9.49 5.29
C GLY A 47 -10.07 -9.54 3.78
N THR A 48 -11.06 -8.99 3.07
CA THR A 48 -10.93 -8.80 1.63
C THR A 48 -9.90 -7.71 1.35
N VAL A 49 -8.84 -8.06 0.62
CA VAL A 49 -7.86 -7.07 0.17
C VAL A 49 -8.52 -6.21 -0.91
N ARG A 50 -9.10 -5.07 -0.51
CA ARG A 50 -9.66 -4.09 -1.41
C ARG A 50 -8.70 -2.91 -1.56
N ASP A 51 -8.56 -2.42 -2.79
CA ASP A 51 -7.75 -1.24 -3.14
C ASP A 51 -6.24 -1.35 -2.91
N SER A 52 -5.74 -2.55 -2.59
CA SER A 52 -4.32 -2.88 -2.40
C SER A 52 -3.62 -1.89 -1.46
N TYR A 53 -4.29 -1.57 -0.37
CA TYR A 53 -3.93 -0.49 0.52
C TYR A 53 -4.04 -0.94 1.98
N LEU A 54 -2.96 -0.77 2.72
CA LEU A 54 -2.83 -1.12 4.13
C LEU A 54 -2.45 0.12 4.93
N GLN A 55 -3.17 0.35 6.01
CA GLN A 55 -2.93 1.46 6.91
C GLN A 55 -3.19 1.02 8.35
N ALA A 56 -2.37 1.49 9.28
CA ALA A 56 -2.63 1.39 10.70
C ALA A 56 -2.25 2.71 11.40
N MET A 57 -2.96 3.01 12.48
CA MET A 57 -2.66 4.12 13.38
C MET A 57 -2.56 3.59 14.81
N TYR A 58 -1.62 4.15 15.57
CA TYR A 58 -1.29 3.72 16.92
C TYR A 58 -1.35 4.91 17.88
N ASP A 59 -1.64 4.63 19.15
CA ASP A 59 -1.67 5.62 20.22
C ASP A 59 -0.26 6.14 20.57
N ARG A 60 0.74 5.27 20.43
CA ARG A 60 2.16 5.51 20.72
C ARG A 60 3.04 5.07 19.55
N PRO A 61 4.31 5.51 19.49
CA PRO A 61 5.26 5.00 18.51
C PRO A 61 5.55 3.51 18.74
N TYR A 62 5.43 2.70 17.69
CA TYR A 62 5.81 1.29 17.69
C TYR A 62 6.75 0.97 16.53
N ASN A 63 7.45 -0.15 16.67
CA ASN A 63 8.22 -0.75 15.59
C ASN A 63 7.29 -1.68 14.82
N VAL A 64 7.12 -1.41 13.52
CA VAL A 64 6.15 -2.11 12.69
C VAL A 64 6.87 -2.82 11.57
N THR A 65 6.54 -4.11 11.39
CA THR A 65 7.01 -4.90 10.26
C THR A 65 5.80 -5.42 9.50
N VAL A 66 5.73 -5.11 8.21
CA VAL A 66 4.69 -5.59 7.31
C VAL A 66 5.35 -6.51 6.29
N THR A 67 4.80 -7.72 6.16
CA THR A 67 5.23 -8.66 5.14
C THR A 67 4.17 -8.75 4.07
N ILE A 68 4.55 -8.41 2.84
CA ILE A 68 3.72 -8.48 1.65
C ILE A 68 4.08 -9.77 0.90
N PRO A 69 3.12 -10.69 0.73
CA PRO A 69 3.39 -11.93 0.03
C PRO A 69 3.50 -11.69 -1.48
N PRO A 70 4.26 -12.54 -2.20
CA PRO A 70 4.20 -12.56 -3.65
C PRO A 70 2.77 -12.90 -4.12
N PRO A 71 2.31 -12.37 -5.27
CA PRO A 71 3.09 -11.66 -6.29
C PRO A 71 3.08 -10.12 -6.16
N TYR A 72 2.68 -9.57 -5.01
CA TYR A 72 2.48 -8.12 -4.85
C TYR A 72 3.79 -7.36 -4.64
N ASP A 73 3.85 -6.12 -5.12
CA ASP A 73 5.00 -5.21 -4.98
C ASP A 73 4.55 -3.79 -4.59
N VAL A 74 5.49 -2.96 -4.13
CA VAL A 74 5.32 -1.59 -3.63
C VAL A 74 6.34 -0.62 -4.23
N ARG A 75 7.35 -1.13 -4.95
CA ARG A 75 8.53 -0.35 -5.36
C ARG A 75 8.24 0.69 -6.44
N ASN A 76 7.27 0.44 -7.33
CA ASN A 76 6.93 1.39 -8.38
C ASN A 76 6.18 2.60 -7.79
N PRO A 77 6.73 3.82 -7.82
CA PRO A 77 6.13 4.99 -7.19
C PRO A 77 4.85 5.49 -7.88
N LEU A 78 4.55 5.01 -9.10
CA LEU A 78 3.32 5.34 -9.82
C LEU A 78 2.15 4.44 -9.42
N LEU A 79 2.42 3.29 -8.80
CA LEU A 79 1.41 2.27 -8.46
C LEU A 79 1.36 1.98 -6.95
N GLY A 80 2.51 1.96 -6.31
CA GLY A 80 2.69 1.73 -4.89
C GLY A 80 3.03 3.02 -4.15
N MET A 81 3.01 2.91 -2.83
CA MET A 81 3.42 4.00 -1.93
C MET A 81 3.81 3.42 -0.59
N ILE A 82 4.86 3.98 0.01
CA ILE A 82 5.28 3.64 1.36
C ILE A 82 5.36 4.94 2.14
N SER A 83 4.70 4.98 3.30
CA SER A 83 4.80 6.11 4.21
C SER A 83 6.26 6.38 4.62
N PRO A 84 6.64 7.65 4.88
CA PRO A 84 8.00 8.01 5.27
C PRO A 84 8.51 7.19 6.45
N GLY A 85 9.81 6.86 6.42
CA GLY A 85 10.46 6.04 7.46
C GLY A 85 10.34 4.53 7.25
N GLY A 86 9.63 4.08 6.21
CA GLY A 86 9.59 2.67 5.81
C GLY A 86 10.81 2.27 5.02
N THR A 87 11.51 1.21 5.45
CA THR A 87 12.60 0.59 4.71
C THR A 87 12.11 -0.72 4.10
N VAL A 88 12.30 -0.88 2.80
CA VAL A 88 11.95 -2.10 2.06
C VAL A 88 13.15 -3.02 2.00
N THR A 89 12.94 -4.26 2.37
CA THR A 89 13.90 -5.36 2.24
C THR A 89 13.23 -6.52 1.53
N ASP A 90 13.97 -7.13 0.61
CA ASP A 90 13.57 -8.36 -0.07
C ASP A 90 14.08 -9.55 0.75
N GLY A 91 13.21 -10.48 1.12
CA GLY A 91 13.56 -11.65 1.94
C GLY A 91 12.70 -12.86 1.59
N ASP A 92 13.33 -13.99 1.30
CA ASP A 92 12.67 -15.29 1.04
C ASP A 92 11.45 -15.23 0.08
N GLY A 93 11.51 -14.37 -0.93
CA GLY A 93 10.46 -14.19 -1.93
C GLY A 93 9.25 -13.37 -1.49
N ALA A 94 9.27 -12.81 -0.27
CA ALA A 94 8.29 -11.87 0.24
C ALA A 94 8.93 -10.49 0.46
N LEU A 95 8.12 -9.45 0.34
CA LEU A 95 8.58 -8.08 0.51
C LEU A 95 8.31 -7.64 1.95
N THR A 96 9.36 -7.36 2.70
CA THR A 96 9.26 -6.90 4.09
C THR A 96 9.50 -5.41 4.17
N ILE A 97 8.56 -4.70 4.80
CA ILE A 97 8.65 -3.25 5.04
C ILE A 97 8.71 -3.02 6.53
N ARG A 98 9.74 -2.30 6.98
CA ARG A 98 10.00 -2.03 8.39
C ARG A 98 9.98 -0.53 8.66
N TRP A 99 9.25 -0.15 9.70
CA TRP A 99 9.22 1.20 10.25
C TRP A 99 9.67 1.19 11.71
N GLU A 100 10.54 2.12 12.07
CA GLU A 100 11.02 2.31 13.44
C GLU A 100 10.29 3.48 14.11
N GLN A 101 9.73 3.26 15.30
CA GLN A 101 9.12 4.31 16.13
C GLN A 101 8.07 5.17 15.40
N VAL A 102 7.11 4.53 14.71
CA VAL A 102 6.04 5.23 14.00
C VAL A 102 4.71 5.17 14.74
N ARG A 103 3.94 6.26 14.70
CA ARG A 103 2.55 6.33 15.23
C ARG A 103 1.51 5.85 14.23
N GLY A 104 1.94 5.47 13.04
CA GLY A 104 1.08 4.95 12.00
C GLY A 104 1.90 4.71 10.74
N PHE A 105 1.40 3.83 9.90
CA PHE A 105 1.99 3.56 8.62
C PHE A 105 0.90 3.50 7.56
N GLU A 106 1.33 3.75 6.34
CA GLU A 106 0.53 3.65 5.13
C GLU A 106 1.37 2.94 4.07
N CYS A 107 0.78 1.95 3.41
CA CYS A 107 1.40 1.15 2.39
C CYS A 107 0.38 0.84 1.29
N ARG A 108 0.69 1.25 0.05
CA ARG A 108 -0.04 0.84 -1.15
C ARG A 108 0.84 -0.14 -1.93
N PHE A 109 0.26 -1.29 -2.23
CA PHE A 109 0.86 -2.34 -3.04
C PHE A 109 0.08 -2.52 -4.34
N TYR A 110 0.65 -3.25 -5.28
CA TYR A 110 0.04 -3.54 -6.57
C TYR A 110 0.40 -4.95 -7.03
N ASP A 111 -0.46 -5.51 -7.87
CA ASP A 111 -0.21 -6.78 -8.55
C ASP A 111 0.59 -6.56 -9.85
N PRO A 112 1.29 -7.59 -10.37
CA PRO A 112 2.11 -7.46 -11.58
C PRO A 112 1.33 -7.07 -12.83
N PHE A 113 0.02 -7.38 -12.88
CA PHE A 113 -0.81 -7.03 -14.03
C PHE A 113 -1.04 -5.52 -14.12
N ARG A 114 -1.20 -4.82 -12.98
CA ARG A 114 -1.22 -3.34 -12.96
C ARG A 114 0.06 -2.72 -13.50
N GLU A 115 1.21 -3.33 -13.23
CA GLU A 115 2.49 -2.86 -13.77
C GLU A 115 2.55 -3.02 -15.30
N GLN A 116 2.08 -4.16 -15.82
CA GLN A 116 1.96 -4.34 -17.27
C GLN A 116 1.02 -3.32 -17.91
N LEU A 117 -0.12 -3.03 -17.29
CA LEU A 117 -1.04 -2.00 -17.76
C LEU A 117 -0.40 -0.60 -17.78
N LEU A 118 0.39 -0.26 -16.77
CA LEU A 118 1.12 1.01 -16.73
C LEU A 118 2.12 1.12 -17.90
N VAL A 119 2.86 0.05 -18.19
CA VAL A 119 3.80 0.01 -19.31
C VAL A 119 3.08 0.17 -20.65
N ILE A 120 1.96 -0.53 -20.85
CA ILE A 120 1.14 -0.42 -22.06
C ILE A 120 0.63 1.01 -22.22
N PHE A 121 0.07 1.57 -21.15
CA PHE A 121 -0.44 2.94 -21.13
C PHE A 121 0.65 3.95 -21.48
N GLY A 122 1.80 3.90 -20.80
CA GLY A 122 2.92 4.79 -21.06
C GLY A 122 3.45 4.69 -22.50
N THR A 123 3.57 3.46 -23.01
CA THR A 123 4.03 3.22 -24.40
C THR A 123 3.06 3.79 -25.42
N PHE A 124 1.75 3.58 -25.22
CA PHE A 124 0.71 4.13 -26.09
C PHE A 124 0.76 5.67 -26.14
N TRP A 125 0.85 6.32 -24.98
CA TRP A 125 0.95 7.78 -24.93
C TRP A 125 2.24 8.32 -25.54
N LEU A 126 3.38 7.66 -25.33
CA LEU A 126 4.64 8.04 -25.96
C LEU A 126 4.58 7.92 -27.48
N ALA A 127 3.99 6.84 -28.01
CA ALA A 127 3.80 6.68 -29.45
C ALA A 127 2.88 7.76 -30.03
N LEU A 128 1.77 8.06 -29.35
CA LEU A 128 0.85 9.13 -29.74
C LEU A 128 1.56 10.49 -29.75
N CYS A 129 2.30 10.81 -28.68
CA CYS A 129 3.12 12.01 -28.61
C CYS A 129 4.14 12.06 -29.76
N ALA A 130 4.82 10.97 -30.08
CA ALA A 130 5.78 10.95 -31.18
C ALA A 130 5.10 11.26 -32.53
N VAL A 131 3.97 10.63 -32.83
CA VAL A 131 3.24 10.83 -34.10
C VAL A 131 2.75 12.27 -34.26
N PHE A 132 2.33 12.94 -33.19
CA PHE A 132 1.85 14.33 -33.29
C PHE A 132 2.97 15.38 -33.13
N LEU A 133 3.88 15.17 -32.17
CA LEU A 133 4.88 16.16 -31.80
C LEU A 133 6.04 16.21 -32.79
N VAL A 134 6.48 15.07 -33.35
CA VAL A 134 7.58 15.03 -34.32
C VAL A 134 7.26 15.85 -35.57
N PRO A 135 6.16 15.62 -36.31
CA PRO A 135 5.85 16.44 -37.48
C PRO A 135 5.61 17.91 -37.13
N PHE A 136 4.96 18.20 -36.00
CA PHE A 136 4.78 19.57 -35.52
C PHE A 136 6.12 20.30 -35.31
N LEU A 137 7.08 19.65 -34.66
CA LEU A 137 8.41 20.21 -34.42
C LEU A 137 9.21 20.37 -35.71
N LEU A 138 9.08 19.44 -36.67
CA LEU A 138 9.71 19.55 -37.99
C LEU A 138 9.18 20.74 -38.79
N VAL A 139 7.85 20.93 -38.81
CA VAL A 139 7.22 22.09 -39.48
C VAL A 139 7.62 23.40 -38.80
N ARG A 140 7.63 23.44 -37.46
CA ARG A 140 8.02 24.63 -36.71
C ARG A 140 9.48 25.01 -36.94
N ARG A 141 10.38 24.03 -37.08
CA ARG A 141 11.79 24.28 -37.45
C ARG A 141 11.90 24.86 -38.85
N ARG A 142 11.19 24.30 -39.82
CA ARG A 142 11.22 24.78 -41.21
C ARG A 142 10.70 26.21 -41.39
N ASN A 143 9.80 26.67 -40.52
CA ASN A 143 9.27 28.04 -40.57
C ASN A 143 10.14 29.07 -39.82
N ARG A 144 11.25 28.65 -39.20
CA ARG A 144 12.15 29.55 -38.44
C ARG A 144 13.44 29.90 -39.20
N ASP A 145 13.76 29.16 -40.26
CA ASP A 145 14.82 29.44 -41.23
C ASP A 145 14.22 30.17 -42.45
#